data_AF-A0A7W2YLM4-F1
#
_entry.id   AF-A0A7W2YLM4-F1
#
_cell.length_a   1.000
_cell.length_b   1.000
_cell.length_c   1.000
_cell.angle_alpha   90.00
_cell.angle_beta   90.00
_cell.angle_gamma   90.00
#
_symmetry.space_group_name_H-M   'P 1'
#
loop_
_entity.id
_entity.type
_entity.pdbx_description
1 polymer ?
#
loop_
_entity_poly.entity_id
_entity_poly.type
_entity_poly.pdbx_seq_one_letter_code
_entity_poly.pdbx_strand_id
1 'polypeptide(L)'
;MQLEFFDVPSPCVGICQSDDKGQCSGCFRTRDERLNWIAFDSNERQKVIKRCQQREKRKTKPTGVKVAEVIVENKQASLLDPPSKKRLDNSNEIDFGDFEL
;
A
#
# COMPACT_ATOMS: atom_id res chain seq x y z
N MET A 1 25.92 -12.63 -24.26
CA MET A 1 25.06 -12.49 -23.07
C MET A 1 24.59 -11.05 -23.03
N GLN A 2 23.34 -10.79 -23.36
CA GLN A 2 22.74 -9.47 -23.22
C GLN A 2 22.38 -9.30 -21.74
N LEU A 3 23.19 -8.59 -20.96
CA LEU A 3 22.70 -8.08 -19.67
C LEU A 3 21.75 -6.94 -20.02
N GLU A 4 20.46 -7.24 -20.14
CA GLU A 4 19.45 -6.20 -20.22
C GLU A 4 19.45 -5.45 -18.88
N PHE A 5 20.07 -4.27 -18.88
CA PHE A 5 19.87 -3.28 -17.85
C PHE A 5 18.43 -2.79 -18.00
N PHE A 6 17.52 -3.41 -17.26
CA PHE A 6 16.16 -2.90 -17.16
C PHE A 6 16.22 -1.49 -16.55
N ASP A 7 15.90 -0.49 -17.36
CA ASP A 7 15.83 0.88 -16.90
C ASP A 7 14.81 1.00 -15.77
N VAL A 8 15.25 1.56 -14.64
CA VAL A 8 14.39 1.74 -13.47
C VAL A 8 13.49 2.94 -13.72
N PRO A 9 12.16 2.76 -13.86
CA PRO A 9 11.26 3.87 -14.17
C PRO A 9 11.16 4.82 -12.97
N SER A 10 10.99 6.11 -13.25
CA SER A 10 10.81 7.11 -12.19
C SER A 10 9.39 7.04 -11.62
N PRO A 11 9.20 7.13 -10.28
CA PRO A 11 7.90 7.14 -9.61
C PRO A 11 7.25 8.54 -9.63
N CYS A 12 7.65 9.42 -10.55
CA CYS A 12 7.16 10.80 -10.57
C CYS A 12 5.79 10.87 -11.25
N VAL A 13 4.81 11.50 -10.59
CA VAL A 13 3.45 11.72 -11.12
C VAL A 13 3.27 13.10 -11.76
N GLY A 14 4.36 13.84 -12.02
CA GLY A 14 4.32 15.20 -12.58
C GLY A 14 3.91 16.30 -11.59
N ILE A 15 3.62 15.94 -10.34
CA ILE A 15 3.24 16.89 -9.28
C ILE A 15 4.38 16.97 -8.26
N CYS A 16 4.88 18.18 -8.03
CA CYS A 16 6.05 18.45 -7.19
C CYS A 16 5.70 19.41 -6.05
N GLN A 17 4.89 18.96 -5.10
CA GLN A 17 4.49 19.74 -3.93
C GLN A 17 5.15 19.17 -2.68
N SER A 18 5.78 20.02 -1.87
CA SER A 18 6.44 19.60 -0.64
C SER A 18 5.42 19.56 0.51
N ASP A 19 5.41 18.45 1.23
CA ASP A 19 4.67 18.24 2.48
C ASP A 19 5.48 18.82 3.67
N ASP A 20 4.85 18.95 4.83
CA ASP A 20 5.45 19.49 6.07
C ASP A 20 6.71 18.71 6.50
N LYS A 21 6.78 17.42 6.12
CA LYS A 21 7.90 16.52 6.38
C LYS A 21 9.03 16.61 5.34
N GLY A 22 8.96 17.56 4.40
CA GLY A 22 9.95 17.74 3.34
C GLY A 22 9.93 16.67 2.25
N GLN A 23 8.78 15.99 2.09
CA GLN A 23 8.56 14.91 1.13
C GLN A 23 7.61 15.38 0.02
N CYS A 24 7.74 14.86 -1.19
CA CYS A 24 6.78 15.14 -2.25
C CYS A 24 5.42 14.51 -1.92
N SER A 25 4.31 15.23 -2.07
CA SER A 25 2.95 14.70 -1.86
C SER A 25 2.57 13.63 -2.88
N GLY A 26 3.06 13.72 -4.12
CA GLY A 26 2.74 12.78 -5.20
C GLY A 26 3.65 11.55 -5.22
N CYS A 27 4.97 11.74 -5.25
CA CYS A 27 5.93 10.64 -5.41
C CYS A 27 6.63 10.22 -4.10
N PHE A 28 6.34 10.86 -2.97
CA PHE A 28 6.89 10.56 -1.64
C PHE A 28 8.44 10.56 -1.51
N ARG A 29 9.14 11.16 -2.47
CA ARG A 29 10.58 11.40 -2.43
C ARG A 29 10.94 12.55 -1.51
N THR A 30 12.08 12.46 -0.84
CA THR A 30 12.68 13.61 -0.16
C THR A 30 13.32 14.58 -1.15
N ARG A 31 13.69 15.77 -0.69
CA ARG A 31 14.44 16.74 -1.50
C ARG A 31 15.76 16.15 -2.01
N ASP A 32 16.53 15.49 -1.15
CA ASP A 32 17.84 14.93 -1.51
C ASP A 32 17.71 13.79 -2.53
N GLU A 33 16.68 12.95 -2.40
CA GLU A 33 16.40 11.86 -3.35
C GLU A 33 16.01 12.39 -4.75
N ARG A 34 15.41 13.59 -4.84
CA ARG A 34 15.12 14.24 -6.12
C ARG A 34 16.37 14.80 -6.77
N LEU A 35 17.22 15.47 -6.00
CA LEU A 35 18.46 16.07 -6.49
C LEU A 35 19.45 15.02 -6.98
N ASN A 36 19.61 13.94 -6.21
CA ASN A 36 20.58 12.89 -6.50
C ASN A 36 20.07 11.80 -7.47
N TRP A 37 18.84 11.92 -7.99
CA TRP A 37 18.23 10.87 -8.82
C TRP A 37 19.06 10.50 -10.06
N ILE A 38 19.69 11.50 -10.69
CA ILE A 38 20.53 11.31 -11.88
C ILE A 38 21.83 10.58 -11.52
N ALA A 39 22.38 10.87 -10.34
CA ALA A 39 23.64 10.29 -9.86
C ALA A 39 23.49 8.88 -9.28
N PHE A 40 22.26 8.45 -8.94
CA PHE A 40 22.03 7.13 -8.37
C PHE A 40 22.22 6.01 -9.38
N ASP A 41 22.82 4.91 -8.90
CA ASP A 41 22.87 3.64 -9.62
C ASP A 41 21.47 2.98 -9.67
N SER A 42 21.28 2.05 -10.60
CA SER A 42 20.03 1.30 -10.75
C SER A 42 19.59 0.62 -9.44
N ASN A 43 20.53 0.09 -8.64
CA ASN A 43 20.20 -0.50 -7.35
C ASN A 43 19.67 0.53 -6.34
N GLU A 44 20.28 1.72 -6.31
CA GLU A 44 19.88 2.82 -5.44
C GLU A 44 18.53 3.40 -5.86
N ARG A 45 18.31 3.53 -7.17
CA ARG A 45 17.04 3.95 -7.74
C ARG A 45 15.89 3.06 -7.29
N GLN A 46 16.09 1.74 -7.33
CA GLN A 46 15.12 0.77 -6.81
C GLN A 46 14.89 0.91 -5.30
N LYS A 47 15.95 1.12 -4.52
CA LYS A 47 15.84 1.36 -3.06
C LYS A 47 15.01 2.60 -2.77
N VAL A 48 15.24 3.70 -3.48
CA VAL A 48 14.46 4.93 -3.34
C VAL A 48 12.98 4.69 -3.64
N ILE A 49 12.66 3.97 -4.72
CA ILE A 49 11.27 3.63 -5.06
C ILE A 49 10.61 2.81 -3.95
N LYS A 50 11.29 1.78 -3.43
CA LYS A 50 10.80 0.97 -2.30
C LYS A 50 10.52 1.83 -1.06
N ARG A 51 11.40 2.79 -0.75
CA ARG A 51 11.19 3.74 0.35
C ARG A 51 9.98 4.64 0.11
N CYS A 52 9.78 5.14 -1.11
CA CYS A 52 8.62 5.96 -1.47
C CYS A 52 7.32 5.20 -1.25
N GLN A 53 7.22 3.97 -1.76
CA GLN A 53 6.06 3.09 -1.55
C GLN A 53 5.83 2.79 -0.06
N GLN A 54 6.89 2.61 0.72
CA GLN A 54 6.76 2.39 2.15
C GLN A 54 6.22 3.64 2.87
N ARG A 55 6.67 4.84 2.49
CA ARG A 55 6.17 6.12 3.04
C ARG A 55 4.70 6.34 2.68
N GLU A 56 4.33 6.07 1.44
CA GLU A 56 2.94 6.09 0.97
C GLU A 56 2.05 5.18 1.81
N LYS A 57 2.42 3.90 1.95
CA LYS A 57 1.69 2.93 2.77
C LYS A 57 1.54 3.39 4.23
N ARG A 58 2.52 4.09 4.80
CA ARG A 58 2.41 4.62 6.17
C ARG A 58 1.43 5.78 6.28
N LYS A 59 1.24 6.55 5.21
CA LYS A 59 0.27 7.66 5.16
C LYS A 59 -1.14 7.18 4.86
N THR A 60 -1.30 6.16 4.01
CA THR A 60 -2.59 5.65 3.57
C THR A 60 -3.17 4.55 4.45
N LYS A 61 -2.35 3.92 5.31
CA LYS A 61 -2.86 2.94 6.27
C LYS A 61 -3.80 3.65 7.25
N PRO A 62 -5.08 3.24 7.34
CA PRO A 62 -5.92 3.66 8.44
C PRO A 62 -5.29 3.15 9.74
N THR A 63 -5.17 4.02 10.74
CA THR A 63 -4.69 3.64 12.06
C THR A 63 -5.67 2.64 12.67
N GLY A 64 -5.39 1.34 12.55
CA GLY A 64 -6.15 0.32 13.27
C GLY A 64 -6.08 -1.09 12.67
N VAL A 65 -6.29 -2.07 13.53
CA VAL A 65 -6.42 -3.52 13.27
C VAL A 65 -5.11 -4.30 13.22
N LYS A 66 -4.80 -4.90 14.38
CA LYS A 66 -3.93 -6.08 14.49
C LYS A 66 -4.56 -7.18 13.63
N VAL A 67 -4.10 -7.34 12.40
CA VAL A 67 -4.43 -8.51 11.60
C VAL A 67 -3.65 -9.66 12.22
N ALA A 68 -4.31 -10.39 13.13
CA ALA A 68 -3.83 -11.66 13.61
C ALA A 68 -3.58 -12.56 12.40
N GLU A 69 -2.41 -13.18 12.40
CA GLU A 69 -1.93 -14.08 11.36
C GLU A 69 -2.89 -15.28 11.26
N VAL A 70 -3.85 -15.21 10.33
CA VAL A 70 -4.69 -16.36 10.01
C VAL A 70 -3.84 -17.30 9.18
N ILE A 71 -3.36 -18.37 9.81
CA ILE A 71 -2.78 -19.52 9.12
C ILE A 71 -3.91 -20.13 8.28
N VAL A 72 -3.93 -19.80 6.99
CA VAL A 72 -4.86 -20.42 6.03
C VAL A 72 -4.32 -21.81 5.72
N GLU A 73 -4.69 -22.77 6.56
CA GLU A 73 -4.49 -24.18 6.32
C GLU A 73 -5.35 -24.56 5.10
N ASN A 74 -4.68 -24.82 3.98
CA ASN A 74 -5.30 -25.11 2.68
C ASN A 74 -6.03 -26.46 2.72
N LYS A 75 -7.24 -26.47 3.30
CA LYS A 75 -8.16 -27.59 3.24
C LYS A 75 -8.97 -27.45 1.96
N GLN A 76 -8.56 -28.16 0.91
CA GLN A 76 -9.46 -28.42 -0.21
C GLN A 76 -10.67 -29.19 0.34
N ALA A 77 -11.83 -28.52 0.42
CA ALA A 77 -13.09 -29.19 0.74
C ALA A 77 -13.49 -30.10 -0.44
N SER A 78 -13.96 -31.31 -0.15
CA SER A 78 -14.33 -32.28 -1.17
C SER A 78 -15.64 -31.86 -1.85
N LEU A 79 -15.80 -32.14 -3.14
CA LEU A 79 -16.98 -31.77 -3.95
C LEU A 79 -18.30 -32.35 -3.41
N LEU A 80 -18.22 -33.40 -2.58
CA LEU A 80 -19.38 -34.10 -2.01
C LEU A 80 -19.80 -33.61 -0.62
N ASP A 81 -19.09 -32.66 -0.01
CA ASP A 81 -19.46 -32.15 1.31
C ASP A 81 -20.68 -31.21 1.23
N PRO A 82 -21.72 -31.39 2.09
CA PRO A 82 -22.87 -30.50 2.11
C PRO A 82 -22.46 -29.05 2.44
N PRO A 83 -23.05 -28.03 1.79
CA PRO A 83 -22.69 -26.65 2.06
C PRO A 83 -23.10 -26.27 3.49
N SER A 84 -22.13 -26.15 4.38
CA SER A 84 -22.36 -25.59 5.72
C SER A 84 -22.67 -24.10 5.57
N LYS A 85 -23.95 -23.73 5.72
CA LYS A 85 -24.39 -22.34 5.77
C LYS A 85 -23.78 -21.66 7.00
N LYS A 86 -22.66 -20.99 6.83
CA LYS A 86 -22.20 -20.01 7.84
C LYS A 86 -23.05 -18.76 7.68
N ARG A 87 -23.90 -18.46 8.66
CA ARG A 87 -24.50 -17.12 8.82
C ARG A 87 -23.36 -16.14 9.13
N LEU A 88 -23.26 -15.08 8.34
CA LEU A 88 -22.47 -13.91 8.67
C LEU A 88 -23.43 -12.91 9.31
N ASP A 89 -23.44 -12.83 10.64
CA ASP A 89 -24.06 -11.71 11.32
C ASP A 89 -23.06 -10.54 11.31
N ASN A 90 -23.23 -9.64 10.33
CA ASN A 90 -22.61 -8.32 10.38
C ASN A 90 -23.64 -7.34 10.94
N SER A 91 -23.91 -7.42 12.24
CA SER A 91 -24.62 -6.37 12.97
C SER A 91 -23.66 -5.21 13.22
N ASN A 92 -23.39 -4.41 12.19
CA ASN A 92 -23.13 -2.98 12.38
C ASN A 92 -24.50 -2.31 12.41
N GLU A 93 -25.08 -2.22 13.60
CA GLU A 93 -26.28 -1.45 13.88
C GLU A 93 -25.91 0.04 13.74
N ILE A 94 -26.25 0.62 12.59
CA ILE A 94 -26.17 2.06 12.35
C ILE A 94 -27.49 2.62 12.87
N ASP A 95 -27.47 3.19 14.07
CA ASP A 95 -28.60 3.85 14.72
C ASP A 95 -28.90 5.18 14.00
N PHE A 96 -30.07 5.24 13.35
CA PHE A 96 -30.56 6.39 12.57
C PHE A 96 -31.74 7.08 13.29
N GLY A 97 -31.72 7.09 14.62
CA GLY A 97 -32.79 7.57 15.48
C GLY A 97 -32.82 9.06 15.82
N ASP A 98 -32.20 9.94 15.03
CA ASP A 98 -32.19 11.40 15.32
C ASP A 98 -32.27 12.28 14.07
N PHE A 99 -33.39 12.19 13.35
CA PHE A 99 -33.80 13.21 12.38
C PHE A 99 -35.27 13.56 12.64
N GLU A 100 -35.54 14.35 13.68
CA GLU A 100 -36.83 15.00 13.88
C GLU A 100 -36.86 16.38 13.21
N LEU A 101 -37.95 16.63 12.47
CA LEU A 101 -38.42 17.93 11.99
C LEU A 101 -39.69 18.28 12.78
#